data_AF-A0A0W0FDV2-F1
#
_entry.id   AF-A0A0W0FDV2-F1
#
_cell.length_a   1.000
_cell.length_b   1.000
_cell.length_c   1.000
_cell.angle_alpha   90.00
_cell.angle_beta   90.00
_cell.angle_gamma   90.00
#
_symmetry.space_group_name_H-M   'P 1'
#
loop_
_entity.id
_entity.type
_entity.pdbx_description
1 polymer ?
#
loop_
_entity_poly.entity_id
_entity_poly.type
_entity_poly.pdbx_seq_one_letter_code
_entity_poly.pdbx_strand_id
1 'polypeptide(L)'
;MGNLVNVQSLLGVQSVLVRPIVTVGLTSLLFGLYALLFTLSFYLLWTHQNAINRRLHLISVVCLFVMATGISLVAAANDVSDSLVFFHTVQTQDMVSFRAYLARSPTKRGLSGTVYVGYALTNCIGDFVLIHRLYTIWGTNKRLVIAFPIMASVLSNAFGLAVGIMQNVQFIIDNVEFMASVADCRLGYYIANAVTNSMVTLMLAGQIWWAAQDTHVTGSGCLQRNNIHPEFRAIIAMILESGVMYPTVLVVHVALVYNASAIGVPVNFTPVIILFAGIAPTSIILLTNIKQYLWKCQPEGKSLSLQSESMGVKE
;
A
#
# COMPACT_ATOMS: atom_id res chain seq x y z
N MET A 1 -4.21 -13.33 31.01
CA MET A 1 -4.77 -14.69 30.94
C MET A 1 -5.05 -15.00 29.47
N GLY A 2 -4.29 -15.96 28.93
CA GLY A 2 -4.09 -16.13 27.49
C GLY A 2 -5.36 -16.56 26.74
N ASN A 3 -5.61 -15.86 25.63
CA ASN A 3 -6.33 -16.42 24.49
C ASN A 3 -5.48 -17.57 23.92
N LEU A 4 -5.52 -18.72 24.58
CA LEU A 4 -5.18 -19.98 23.95
C LEU A 4 -6.18 -20.14 22.82
N VAL A 5 -5.75 -19.80 21.59
CA VAL A 5 -6.47 -20.13 20.38
C VAL A 5 -6.81 -21.62 20.47
N ASN A 6 -8.09 -21.92 20.61
CA ASN A 6 -8.56 -23.25 20.91
C ASN A 6 -8.14 -24.14 19.73
N VAL A 7 -7.33 -25.18 19.97
CA VAL A 7 -6.79 -26.01 18.88
C VAL A 7 -7.93 -26.60 18.03
N GLN A 8 -9.10 -26.83 18.63
CA GLN A 8 -10.35 -27.20 17.96
C GLN A 8 -10.91 -26.14 17.01
N SER A 9 -10.77 -24.84 17.28
CA SER A 9 -11.18 -23.79 16.33
C SER A 9 -10.20 -23.67 15.17
N LEU A 10 -8.93 -23.99 15.42
CA LEU A 10 -7.94 -24.20 14.37
C LEU A 10 -8.29 -25.41 13.49
N LEU A 11 -8.91 -26.48 14.05
CA LEU A 11 -9.27 -27.77 13.40
C LEU A 11 -10.62 -27.80 12.66
N GLY A 12 -11.36 -26.70 12.62
CA GLY A 12 -12.66 -26.65 11.95
C GLY A 12 -12.56 -26.71 10.42
N VAL A 13 -13.49 -27.39 9.75
CA VAL A 13 -13.55 -27.49 8.26
C VAL A 13 -13.48 -26.11 7.57
N GLN A 14 -14.03 -25.07 8.21
CA GLN A 14 -13.93 -23.68 7.76
C GLN A 14 -12.50 -23.12 7.75
N SER A 15 -11.66 -23.44 8.75
CA SER A 15 -10.27 -22.97 8.78
C SER A 15 -9.38 -23.69 7.77
N VAL A 16 -9.69 -24.95 7.45
CA VAL A 16 -8.84 -25.80 6.62
C VAL A 16 -9.05 -25.55 5.13
N LEU A 17 -10.31 -25.32 4.74
CA LEU A 17 -10.68 -25.19 3.32
C LEU A 17 -11.00 -23.74 2.95
N VAL A 18 -11.80 -23.02 3.74
CA VAL A 18 -12.27 -21.69 3.34
C VAL A 18 -11.15 -20.66 3.39
N ARG A 19 -10.27 -20.73 4.40
CA ARG A 19 -9.13 -19.81 4.56
C ARG A 19 -8.20 -19.77 3.34
N PRO A 20 -7.56 -20.87 2.91
CA PRO A 20 -6.64 -20.81 1.78
C PRO A 20 -7.35 -20.49 0.46
N ILE A 21 -8.57 -20.99 0.25
CA ILE A 21 -9.33 -20.73 -0.98
C ILE A 21 -9.66 -19.23 -1.09
N VAL A 22 -10.18 -18.61 -0.03
CA VAL A 22 -10.52 -17.18 -0.02
C VAL A 22 -9.26 -16.33 -0.12
N THR A 23 -8.21 -16.66 0.63
CA THR A 23 -6.94 -15.92 0.60
C THR A 23 -6.29 -15.98 -0.79
N VAL A 24 -6.16 -17.16 -1.40
CA VAL A 24 -5.56 -17.31 -2.74
C VAL A 24 -6.44 -16.67 -3.82
N GLY A 25 -7.76 -16.84 -3.75
CA GLY A 25 -8.70 -16.23 -4.68
C GLY A 25 -8.64 -14.70 -4.66
N LEU A 26 -8.68 -14.10 -3.47
CA LEU A 26 -8.58 -12.65 -3.28
C LEU A 26 -7.22 -12.12 -3.74
N THR A 27 -6.12 -12.83 -3.41
CA THR A 27 -4.77 -12.47 -3.83
C THR A 27 -4.64 -12.50 -5.35
N SER A 28 -5.20 -13.52 -6.02
CA SER A 28 -5.15 -13.66 -7.47
C SER A 28 -5.96 -12.58 -8.19
N LEU A 29 -7.14 -12.23 -7.66
CA LEU A 29 -7.95 -11.14 -8.19
C LEU A 29 -7.21 -9.81 -8.09
N LEU A 30 -6.67 -9.49 -6.92
CA LEU A 30 -5.93 -8.25 -6.69
C LEU A 30 -4.63 -8.20 -7.50
N PHE A 31 -3.96 -9.34 -7.67
CA PHE A 31 -2.81 -9.45 -8.56
C PHE A 31 -3.19 -9.07 -10.00
N GLY A 32 -4.30 -9.58 -10.51
CA GLY A 32 -4.80 -9.22 -11.84
C GLY A 32 -5.08 -7.72 -11.99
N LEU A 33 -5.78 -7.14 -11.01
CA LEU A 33 -6.02 -5.68 -10.98
C LEU A 33 -4.71 -4.89 -10.91
N TYR A 34 -3.76 -5.33 -10.11
CA TYR A 34 -2.48 -4.65 -9.97
C TYR A 34 -1.64 -4.75 -11.25
N ALA A 35 -1.67 -5.89 -11.96
CA ALA A 35 -1.00 -6.05 -13.24
C ALA A 35 -1.55 -5.09 -14.30
N LEU A 36 -2.87 -4.87 -14.35
CA LEU A 36 -3.48 -3.87 -15.23
C LEU A 36 -3.02 -2.46 -14.87
N LEU A 37 -3.06 -2.10 -13.59
CA LEU A 37 -2.62 -0.80 -13.09
C LEU A 37 -1.14 -0.54 -13.38
N PHE A 38 -0.29 -1.54 -13.16
CA PHE A 38 1.14 -1.49 -13.45
C PHE A 38 1.38 -1.31 -14.94
N THR A 39 0.71 -2.09 -15.80
CA THR A 39 0.87 -1.99 -17.26
C THR A 39 0.49 -0.61 -17.77
N LEU A 40 -0.63 -0.05 -17.29
CA LEU A 40 -1.07 1.30 -17.67
C LEU A 40 -0.09 2.38 -17.18
N SER A 41 0.38 2.26 -15.93
CA SER A 41 1.38 3.16 -15.36
C SER A 41 2.69 3.10 -16.13
N PHE A 42 3.18 1.90 -16.42
CA PHE A 42 4.39 1.65 -17.18
C PHE A 42 4.28 2.22 -18.59
N TYR A 43 3.16 1.97 -19.28
CA TYR A 43 2.91 2.49 -20.62
C TYR A 43 2.97 4.02 -20.66
N LEU A 44 2.32 4.71 -19.71
CA LEU A 44 2.33 6.17 -19.65
C LEU A 44 3.72 6.72 -19.32
N LEU A 45 4.42 6.13 -18.34
CA LEU A 45 5.78 6.55 -17.99
C LEU A 45 6.79 6.28 -19.12
N TRP A 46 6.57 5.22 -19.90
CA TRP A 46 7.41 4.88 -21.05
C TRP A 46 7.18 5.84 -22.21
N THR A 47 5.91 6.11 -22.53
CA THR A 47 5.49 6.92 -23.68
C THR A 47 5.81 8.41 -23.49
N HIS A 48 5.76 8.93 -22.26
CA HIS A 48 6.00 10.35 -22.01
C HIS A 48 7.46 10.65 -21.62
N GLN A 49 8.18 11.34 -22.51
CA GLN A 49 9.61 11.65 -22.40
C GLN A 49 9.99 12.77 -21.40
N ASN A 50 9.03 13.53 -20.86
CA ASN A 50 9.32 14.81 -20.18
C ASN A 50 9.42 14.74 -18.64
N ALA A 51 9.47 13.56 -18.03
CA ALA A 51 9.65 13.45 -16.58
C ALA A 51 11.14 13.57 -16.18
N ILE A 52 11.47 14.61 -15.42
CA ILE A 52 12.76 14.70 -14.70
C ILE A 52 12.90 13.41 -13.87
N ASN A 53 14.05 12.72 -14.00
CA ASN A 53 14.33 11.44 -13.35
C ASN A 53 13.42 10.25 -13.76
N ARG A 54 12.93 10.21 -15.02
CA ARG A 54 12.14 9.08 -15.59
C ARG A 54 12.68 7.69 -15.24
N ARG A 55 14.00 7.49 -15.36
CA ARG A 55 14.64 6.20 -15.09
C ARG A 55 14.42 5.75 -13.65
N LEU A 56 14.52 6.66 -12.68
CA LEU A 56 14.28 6.35 -11.27
C LEU A 56 12.81 6.00 -11.03
N HIS A 57 11.88 6.75 -11.60
CA HIS A 57 10.45 6.43 -11.47
C HIS A 57 10.08 5.08 -12.10
N LEU A 58 10.60 4.78 -13.29
CA LEU A 58 10.38 3.48 -13.93
C LEU A 58 10.98 2.34 -13.11
N ILE A 59 12.24 2.47 -12.68
CA ILE A 59 12.91 1.45 -11.85
C ILE A 59 12.12 1.23 -10.58
N SER A 60 11.71 2.29 -9.88
CA SER A 60 10.98 2.13 -8.63
C SER A 60 9.59 1.51 -8.80
N VAL A 61 8.83 1.87 -9.85
CA VAL A 61 7.51 1.27 -10.12
C VAL A 61 7.66 -0.22 -10.50
N VAL A 62 8.69 -0.57 -11.28
CA VAL A 62 9.00 -1.97 -11.62
C VAL A 62 9.44 -2.74 -10.36
N CYS A 63 10.35 -2.20 -9.57
CA CYS A 63 10.81 -2.81 -8.32
C CYS A 63 9.64 -3.00 -7.34
N LEU A 64 8.76 -2.00 -7.21
CA LEU A 64 7.59 -2.07 -6.34
C LEU A 64 6.63 -3.17 -6.80
N PHE A 65 6.38 -3.26 -8.11
CA PHE A 65 5.54 -4.31 -8.68
C PHE A 65 6.12 -5.71 -8.44
N VAL A 66 7.39 -5.91 -8.78
CA VAL A 66 8.08 -7.22 -8.60
C VAL A 66 8.12 -7.62 -7.12
N MET A 67 8.43 -6.68 -6.22
CA MET A 67 8.47 -6.96 -4.78
C MET A 67 7.09 -7.26 -4.22
N ALA A 68 6.08 -6.42 -4.46
CA ALA A 68 4.74 -6.63 -3.94
C ALA A 68 4.13 -7.94 -4.45
N THR A 69 4.27 -8.23 -5.75
CA THR A 69 3.75 -9.46 -6.34
C THR A 69 4.51 -10.69 -5.86
N GLY A 70 5.84 -10.67 -5.89
CA GLY A 70 6.68 -11.78 -5.44
C GLY A 70 6.45 -12.12 -3.97
N ILE A 71 6.45 -11.12 -3.09
CA ILE A 71 6.25 -11.33 -1.65
C ILE A 71 4.81 -11.76 -1.34
N SER A 72 3.81 -11.23 -2.06
CA SER A 72 2.42 -11.70 -1.90
C SER A 72 2.24 -13.17 -2.31
N LEU A 73 2.93 -13.62 -3.37
CA LEU A 73 2.90 -15.00 -3.82
C LEU A 73 3.56 -15.94 -2.81
N VAL A 74 4.71 -15.53 -2.24
CA VAL A 74 5.37 -16.25 -1.15
C VAL A 74 4.46 -16.32 0.07
N ALA A 75 3.75 -15.24 0.42
CA ALA A 75 2.81 -15.22 1.52
C ALA A 75 1.61 -16.14 1.29
N ALA A 76 1.05 -16.17 0.08
CA ALA A 76 -0.03 -17.08 -0.29
C ALA A 76 0.43 -18.54 -0.28
N ALA A 77 1.63 -18.84 -0.81
CA ALA A 77 2.21 -20.18 -0.78
C ALA A 77 2.47 -20.67 0.66
N ASN A 78 2.89 -19.77 1.56
CA ASN A 78 3.07 -20.07 2.97
C ASN A 78 1.73 -20.42 3.65
N ASP A 79 0.65 -19.68 3.36
CA ASP A 79 -0.69 -19.96 3.92
C ASP A 79 -1.28 -21.28 3.38
N VAL A 80 -1.05 -21.60 2.10
CA VAL A 80 -1.41 -22.90 1.51
C VAL A 80 -0.61 -24.03 2.16
N SER A 81 0.70 -23.87 2.33
CA SER A 81 1.56 -24.87 2.97
C SER A 81 1.13 -25.15 4.41
N ASP A 82 0.83 -24.10 5.17
CA ASP A 82 0.29 -24.23 6.53
C ASP A 82 -1.06 -24.97 6.53
N SER A 83 -1.95 -24.67 5.58
CA SER A 83 -3.27 -25.32 5.46
C SER A 83 -3.16 -26.80 5.04
N LEU A 84 -2.19 -27.16 4.19
CA LEU A 84 -1.97 -28.54 3.77
C LEU A 84 -1.45 -29.42 4.92
N VAL A 85 -0.47 -28.94 5.68
CA VAL A 85 0.03 -29.65 6.87
C VAL A 85 -1.09 -29.82 7.88
N PHE A 86 -1.93 -28.79 8.00
CA PHE A 86 -3.08 -28.81 8.86
C PHE A 86 -4.12 -29.88 8.45
N PHE A 87 -4.50 -29.91 7.18
CA PHE A 87 -5.40 -30.93 6.63
C PHE A 87 -4.85 -32.34 6.84
N HIS A 88 -3.57 -32.55 6.54
CA HIS A 88 -2.91 -33.84 6.74
C HIS A 88 -2.96 -34.27 8.22
N THR A 89 -2.74 -33.34 9.15
CA THR A 89 -2.80 -33.61 10.60
C THR A 89 -4.22 -34.01 11.05
N VAL A 90 -5.26 -33.35 10.54
CA VAL A 90 -6.66 -33.73 10.81
C VAL A 90 -6.95 -35.13 10.27
N GLN A 91 -6.46 -35.43 9.06
CA GLN A 91 -6.72 -36.69 8.38
C GLN A 91 -5.99 -37.87 9.02
N THR A 92 -4.73 -37.69 9.46
CA THR A 92 -3.91 -38.77 10.00
C THR A 92 -3.91 -38.86 11.53
N GLN A 93 -4.53 -37.88 12.22
CA GLN A 93 -4.45 -37.69 13.68
C GLN A 93 -3.01 -37.60 14.24
N ASP A 94 -2.01 -37.42 13.38
CA ASP A 94 -0.62 -37.38 13.78
C ASP A 94 -0.21 -35.98 14.25
N MET A 95 -0.45 -35.73 15.53
CA MET A 95 -0.08 -34.48 16.21
C MET A 95 1.44 -34.29 16.35
N VAL A 96 2.25 -35.34 16.15
CA VAL A 96 3.72 -35.28 16.27
C VAL A 96 4.31 -34.60 15.04
N SER A 97 3.87 -34.97 13.85
CA SER A 97 4.26 -34.32 12.59
C SER A 97 3.89 -32.83 12.56
N PHE A 98 2.72 -32.47 13.10
CA PHE A 98 2.28 -31.08 13.22
C PHE A 98 3.19 -30.25 14.15
N ARG A 99 3.50 -30.78 15.34
CA ARG A 99 4.40 -30.12 16.29
C ARG A 99 5.82 -30.01 15.72
N ALA A 100 6.31 -31.01 15.00
CA ALA A 100 7.62 -30.96 14.35
C ALA A 100 7.69 -29.89 13.24
N TYR A 101 6.62 -29.73 12.45
CA TYR A 101 6.52 -28.67 11.45
C TYR A 101 6.50 -27.27 12.08
N LEU A 102 5.72 -27.09 13.16
CA LEU A 102 5.65 -25.83 13.90
C LEU A 102 6.96 -25.47 14.62
N ALA A 103 7.61 -26.45 15.25
CA ALA A 103 8.77 -26.22 16.11
C ALA A 103 10.10 -26.19 15.35
N ARG A 104 10.21 -26.81 14.16
CA ARG A 104 11.55 -27.13 13.62
C ARG A 104 11.73 -27.07 12.11
N SER A 105 10.71 -26.71 11.32
CA SER A 105 10.90 -26.66 9.87
C SER A 105 11.70 -25.40 9.45
N PRO A 106 12.94 -25.55 8.92
CA PRO A 106 13.70 -24.40 8.41
C PRO A 106 12.96 -23.72 7.25
N THR A 107 12.16 -24.48 6.52
CA THR A 107 11.30 -24.03 5.44
C THR A 107 10.27 -23.00 5.92
N LYS A 108 9.51 -23.28 6.99
CA LYS A 108 8.54 -22.32 7.55
C LYS A 108 9.21 -21.06 8.10
N ARG A 109 10.37 -21.23 8.75
CA ARG A 109 11.16 -20.10 9.25
C ARG A 109 11.58 -19.17 8.11
N GLY A 110 12.14 -19.72 7.04
CA GLY A 110 12.56 -18.97 5.85
C GLY A 110 11.38 -18.27 5.17
N LEU A 111 10.30 -19.01 4.86
CA LEU A 111 9.11 -18.46 4.20
C LEU A 111 8.47 -17.32 5.00
N SER A 112 8.22 -17.53 6.29
CA SER A 112 7.63 -16.51 7.16
C SER A 112 8.55 -15.28 7.25
N GLY A 113 9.85 -15.48 7.51
CA GLY A 113 10.82 -14.39 7.57
C GLY A 113 10.90 -13.56 6.30
N THR A 114 10.93 -14.21 5.14
CA THR A 114 10.95 -13.55 3.82
C THR A 114 9.70 -12.71 3.61
N VAL A 115 8.52 -13.15 4.05
CA VAL A 115 7.27 -12.38 3.92
C VAL A 115 7.34 -11.06 4.67
N TYR A 116 7.77 -11.06 5.93
CA TYR A 116 7.78 -9.85 6.75
C TYR A 116 8.90 -8.88 6.38
N VAL A 117 10.09 -9.39 6.10
CA VAL A 117 11.20 -8.55 5.59
C VAL A 117 10.84 -7.99 4.21
N GLY A 118 10.27 -8.82 3.34
CA GLY A 118 9.81 -8.41 2.02
C GLY A 118 8.70 -7.36 2.07
N TYR A 119 7.77 -7.49 3.03
CA TYR A 119 6.73 -6.49 3.27
C TYR A 119 7.33 -5.15 3.72
N ALA A 120 8.28 -5.16 4.66
CA ALA A 120 8.98 -3.95 5.08
C ALA A 120 9.71 -3.28 3.89
N LEU A 121 10.43 -4.05 3.07
CA LEU A 121 11.10 -3.55 1.86
C LEU A 121 10.13 -2.99 0.83
N THR A 122 8.97 -3.63 0.64
CA THR A 122 7.92 -3.13 -0.27
C THR A 122 7.40 -1.77 0.18
N ASN A 123 7.18 -1.58 1.49
CA ASN A 123 6.82 -0.27 2.06
C ASN A 123 7.94 0.76 1.91
N CYS A 124 9.20 0.38 2.15
CA CYS A 124 10.33 1.27 1.92
C CYS A 124 10.36 1.82 0.48
N ILE A 125 10.15 0.94 -0.52
CA ILE A 125 10.12 1.34 -1.92
C ILE A 125 8.91 2.23 -2.20
N GLY A 126 7.73 1.87 -1.70
CA GLY A 126 6.50 2.66 -1.85
C GLY A 126 6.65 4.08 -1.30
N ASP A 127 7.13 4.19 -0.05
CA ASP A 127 7.41 5.46 0.61
C ASP A 127 8.46 6.27 -0.14
N PHE A 128 9.56 5.64 -0.58
CA PHE A 128 10.60 6.31 -1.36
C PHE A 128 10.03 6.95 -2.63
N VAL A 129 9.15 6.25 -3.34
CA VAL A 129 8.51 6.75 -4.55
C VAL A 129 7.62 7.96 -4.28
N LEU A 130 6.80 7.90 -3.22
CA LEU A 130 5.92 9.00 -2.83
C LEU A 130 6.71 10.22 -2.34
N ILE A 131 7.76 10.00 -1.53
CA ILE A 131 8.63 11.04 -0.99
C ILE A 131 9.47 11.70 -2.09
N HIS A 132 10.08 10.92 -2.97
CA HIS A 132 10.86 11.47 -4.10
C HIS A 132 9.98 12.41 -4.93
N ARG A 133 8.73 12.00 -5.20
CA ARG A 133 7.77 12.82 -5.92
C ARG A 133 7.40 14.09 -5.15
N LEU A 134 7.13 13.99 -3.85
CA LEU A 134 6.84 15.14 -2.99
C LEU A 134 8.00 16.16 -3.02
N TYR A 135 9.24 15.68 -2.92
CA TYR A 135 10.46 16.49 -2.96
C TYR A 135 10.63 17.21 -4.30
N THR A 136 10.47 16.50 -5.42
CA THR A 136 10.62 17.09 -6.77
C THR A 136 9.64 18.23 -7.05
N ILE A 137 8.44 18.20 -6.46
CA ILE A 137 7.38 19.18 -6.75
C ILE A 137 7.48 20.40 -5.82
N TRP A 138 7.76 20.22 -4.52
CA TRP A 138 7.76 21.36 -3.59
C TRP A 138 9.04 22.21 -3.63
N GLY A 139 10.13 21.67 -4.21
CA GLY A 139 11.40 22.35 -4.27
C GLY A 139 11.98 22.69 -2.89
N THR A 140 13.08 23.43 -2.90
CA THR A 140 13.97 23.62 -1.76
C THR A 140 13.41 24.53 -0.65
N ASN A 141 12.34 25.27 -0.90
CA ASN A 141 11.88 26.37 -0.02
C ASN A 141 10.96 25.94 1.13
N LYS A 142 10.47 24.69 1.17
CA LYS A 142 9.61 24.16 2.25
C LYS A 142 10.19 22.92 2.96
N ARG A 143 11.52 22.87 3.12
CA ARG A 143 12.29 21.73 3.68
C ARG A 143 11.76 21.21 5.02
N LEU A 144 11.34 22.08 5.95
CA LEU A 144 10.86 21.66 7.27
C LEU A 144 9.55 20.85 7.20
N VAL A 145 8.63 21.25 6.31
CA VAL A 145 7.36 20.52 6.12
C VAL A 145 7.61 19.16 5.47
N ILE A 146 8.61 19.05 4.58
CA ILE A 146 8.99 17.80 3.91
C ILE A 146 9.81 16.88 4.81
N ALA A 147 10.60 17.44 5.74
CA ALA A 147 11.43 16.66 6.65
C ALA A 147 10.59 15.77 7.58
N PHE A 148 9.40 16.24 7.98
CA PHE A 148 8.49 15.51 8.86
C PHE A 148 8.03 14.14 8.30
N PRO A 149 7.43 14.04 7.09
CA PRO A 149 7.05 12.75 6.51
C PRO A 149 8.24 11.86 6.19
N ILE A 150 9.40 12.43 5.85
CA ILE A 150 10.62 11.66 5.64
C ILE A 150 11.04 10.99 6.94
N MET A 151 11.09 11.73 8.04
CA MET A 151 11.47 11.19 9.34
C MET A 151 10.48 10.11 9.82
N ALA A 152 9.17 10.36 9.67
CA ALA A 152 8.14 9.38 10.02
C ALA A 152 8.24 8.09 9.19
N SER A 153 8.51 8.20 7.89
CA SER A 153 8.73 7.05 7.00
C SER A 153 9.99 6.28 7.38
N VAL A 154 11.11 6.97 7.62
CA VAL A 154 12.36 6.32 8.05
C VAL A 154 12.17 5.57 9.37
N LEU A 155 11.50 6.18 10.35
CA LEU A 155 11.21 5.55 11.64
C LEU A 155 10.29 4.33 11.48
N SER A 156 9.21 4.46 10.71
CA SER A 156 8.26 3.37 10.44
C SER A 156 8.94 2.19 9.72
N ASN A 157 9.79 2.48 8.74
CA ASN A 157 10.50 1.46 7.97
C ASN A 157 11.61 0.78 8.79
N ALA A 158 12.33 1.54 9.63
CA ALA A 158 13.30 0.96 10.57
C ALA A 158 12.61 0.03 11.57
N PHE A 159 11.44 0.44 12.09
CA PHE A 159 10.63 -0.39 12.96
C PHE A 159 10.12 -1.66 12.25
N GLY A 160 9.65 -1.54 11.01
CA GLY A 160 9.22 -2.68 10.19
C GLY A 160 10.33 -3.70 9.93
N LEU A 161 11.56 -3.23 9.63
CA LEU A 161 12.72 -4.11 9.48
C LEU A 161 13.08 -4.82 10.80
N ALA A 162 13.06 -4.11 11.92
CA ALA A 162 13.32 -4.70 13.24
C ALA A 162 12.30 -5.80 13.56
N VAL A 163 11.01 -5.56 13.31
CA VAL A 163 9.95 -6.57 13.47
C VAL A 163 10.16 -7.77 12.55
N GLY A 164 10.55 -7.54 11.29
CA GLY A 164 10.87 -8.62 10.34
C GLY A 164 12.03 -9.50 10.81
N ILE A 165 13.07 -8.92 11.41
CA ILE A 165 14.19 -9.66 11.99
C ILE A 165 13.73 -10.43 13.23
N MET A 166 13.00 -9.78 14.15
CA MET A 166 12.45 -10.42 15.35
C MET A 166 11.57 -11.63 15.02
N GLN A 167 10.80 -11.54 13.92
CA GLN A 167 9.98 -12.63 13.43
C GLN A 167 10.78 -13.88 13.06
N ASN A 168 12.01 -13.72 12.54
CA ASN A 168 12.91 -14.84 12.26
C ASN A 168 13.49 -15.41 13.56
N VAL A 169 13.85 -14.53 14.49
CA VAL A 169 14.48 -14.90 15.77
C VAL A 169 13.52 -15.64 16.70
N GLN A 170 12.22 -15.37 16.65
CA GLN A 170 11.25 -16.03 17.54
C GLN A 170 11.22 -17.56 17.36
N PHE A 171 11.46 -18.04 16.13
CA PHE A 171 11.53 -19.46 15.82
C PHE A 171 12.83 -20.12 16.32
N ILE A 172 13.82 -19.34 16.76
CA ILE A 172 15.07 -19.81 17.36
C ILE A 172 14.94 -19.89 18.88
N ILE A 173 14.39 -18.85 19.49
CA ILE A 173 14.25 -18.74 20.95
C ILE A 173 13.13 -19.67 21.47
N ASP A 174 12.09 -19.92 20.67
CA ASP A 174 10.95 -20.79 20.97
C ASP A 174 10.31 -20.53 22.35
N ASN A 175 10.28 -19.25 22.77
CA ASN A 175 9.69 -18.80 24.02
C ASN A 175 8.34 -18.14 23.75
N VAL A 176 7.29 -18.63 24.41
CA VAL A 176 5.91 -18.15 24.26
C VAL A 176 5.76 -16.65 24.59
N GLU A 177 6.46 -16.16 25.61
CA GLU A 177 6.43 -14.73 25.97
C GLU A 177 7.07 -13.87 24.88
N PHE A 178 8.17 -14.36 24.29
CA PHE A 178 8.83 -13.68 23.19
C PHE A 178 7.95 -13.66 21.93
N MET A 179 7.29 -14.78 21.59
CA MET A 179 6.35 -14.83 20.46
C MET A 179 5.17 -13.87 20.63
N ALA A 180 4.64 -13.74 21.85
CA ALA A 180 3.57 -12.79 22.16
C ALA A 180 4.05 -11.35 21.97
N SER A 181 5.25 -11.00 22.48
CA SER A 181 5.84 -9.68 22.30
C SER A 181 6.07 -9.33 20.82
N VAL A 182 6.57 -10.28 20.02
CA VAL A 182 6.76 -10.09 18.57
C VAL A 182 5.42 -9.86 17.86
N ALA A 183 4.35 -10.55 18.28
CA ALA A 183 3.01 -10.34 17.73
C ALA A 183 2.48 -8.93 18.04
N ASP A 184 2.70 -8.42 19.25
CA ASP A 184 2.33 -7.06 19.65
C ASP A 184 3.13 -6.00 18.88
N CYS A 185 4.45 -6.19 18.73
CA CYS A 185 5.29 -5.29 17.91
C CYS A 185 4.84 -5.27 16.44
N ARG A 186 4.46 -6.43 15.89
CA ARG A 186 3.91 -6.52 14.53
C ARG A 186 2.61 -5.74 14.38
N LEU A 187 1.71 -5.83 15.35
CA LEU A 187 0.47 -5.07 15.35
C LEU A 187 0.76 -3.56 15.44
N GLY A 188 1.68 -3.16 16.31
CA GLY A 188 2.18 -1.79 16.39
C GLY A 188 2.74 -1.29 15.06
N TYR A 189 3.46 -2.14 14.32
CA TYR A 189 4.02 -1.77 13.02
C TYR A 189 2.92 -1.53 11.98
N TYR A 190 1.89 -2.38 11.91
CA TYR A 190 0.77 -2.16 11.00
C TYR A 190 0.06 -0.82 11.28
N ILE A 191 -0.13 -0.47 12.54
CA ILE A 191 -0.73 0.82 12.94
C ILE A 191 0.19 1.98 12.53
N ALA A 192 1.47 1.92 12.89
CA ALA A 192 2.44 2.95 12.55
C ALA A 192 2.52 3.16 11.03
N ASN A 193 2.50 2.07 10.26
CA ASN A 193 2.57 2.12 8.81
C ASN A 193 1.30 2.71 8.18
N ALA A 194 0.12 2.38 8.72
CA ALA A 194 -1.14 2.99 8.30
C ALA A 194 -1.16 4.51 8.56
N VAL A 195 -0.66 4.94 9.74
CA VAL A 195 -0.57 6.37 10.10
C VAL A 195 0.39 7.11 9.17
N THR A 196 1.60 6.59 8.97
CA THR A 196 2.59 7.20 8.08
C THR A 196 2.08 7.31 6.64
N ASN A 197 1.47 6.25 6.09
CA ASN A 197 0.93 6.27 4.73
C ASN A 197 -0.26 7.23 4.59
N SER A 198 -1.14 7.31 5.59
CA SER A 198 -2.22 8.29 5.63
C SER A 198 -1.67 9.72 5.65
N MET A 199 -0.65 9.96 6.47
CA MET A 199 0.00 11.26 6.58
C MET A 199 0.66 11.69 5.27
N VAL A 200 1.44 10.81 4.63
CA VAL A 200 2.05 11.08 3.32
C VAL A 200 0.99 11.36 2.25
N THR A 201 -0.10 10.59 2.24
CA THR A 201 -1.24 10.78 1.32
C THR A 201 -1.88 12.16 1.53
N LEU A 202 -2.18 12.54 2.77
CA LEU A 202 -2.76 13.84 3.09
C LEU A 202 -1.83 14.99 2.70
N MET A 203 -0.51 14.82 2.88
CA MET A 203 0.47 15.82 2.44
C MET A 203 0.52 15.95 0.92
N LEU A 204 0.42 14.85 0.18
CA LEU A 204 0.32 14.87 -1.29
C LEU A 204 -0.97 15.55 -1.76
N ALA A 205 -2.11 15.25 -1.13
CA ALA A 205 -3.39 15.89 -1.42
C ALA A 205 -3.35 17.40 -1.10
N GLY A 206 -2.83 17.76 0.07
CA GLY A 206 -2.66 19.14 0.51
C GLY A 206 -1.70 19.94 -0.36
N GLN A 207 -0.64 19.31 -0.88
CA GLN A 207 0.25 19.94 -1.84
C GLN A 207 -0.49 20.33 -3.13
N ILE A 208 -1.29 19.43 -3.68
CA ILE A 208 -2.05 19.69 -4.92
C ILE A 208 -3.08 20.80 -4.67
N TRP A 209 -3.71 20.80 -3.50
CA TRP A 209 -4.61 21.87 -3.07
C TRP A 209 -3.90 23.23 -3.01
N TRP A 210 -2.73 23.30 -2.38
CA TRP A 210 -1.94 24.52 -2.31
C TRP A 210 -1.44 24.98 -3.69
N ALA A 211 -1.01 24.06 -4.54
CA ALA A 211 -0.58 24.39 -5.90
C ALA A 211 -1.74 24.96 -6.74
N ALA A 212 -2.95 24.42 -6.58
CA ALA A 212 -4.15 24.97 -7.23
C ALA A 212 -4.46 26.40 -6.74
N GLN A 213 -4.24 26.67 -5.45
CA GLN A 213 -4.49 28.00 -4.88
C GLN A 213 -3.48 29.05 -5.40
N ASP A 214 -2.21 28.67 -5.55
CA ASP A 214 -1.13 29.58 -5.96
C ASP A 214 -1.33 30.06 -7.41
N THR A 215 -1.77 29.17 -8.31
CA THR A 215 -2.10 29.52 -9.71
C THR A 215 -3.22 30.55 -9.84
N HIS A 216 -4.12 30.66 -8.85
CA HIS A 216 -5.17 31.68 -8.85
C HIS A 216 -4.69 33.05 -8.36
N VAL A 217 -3.62 33.12 -7.55
CA VAL A 217 -3.12 34.38 -6.97
C VAL A 217 -2.33 35.20 -8.01
N THR A 218 -1.68 34.56 -8.97
CA THR A 218 -0.86 35.24 -9.99
C THR A 218 -1.63 35.56 -11.28
N GLY A 219 -2.81 34.95 -11.51
CA GLY A 219 -3.51 34.97 -12.80
C GLY A 219 -4.79 35.80 -12.93
N SER A 220 -5.39 36.31 -11.86
CA SER A 220 -6.56 37.20 -12.00
C SER A 220 -6.66 38.21 -10.87
N GLY A 221 -6.66 39.49 -11.27
CA GLY A 221 -7.12 40.57 -10.42
C GLY A 221 -8.53 40.27 -9.91
N CYS A 222 -8.71 40.51 -8.61
CA CYS A 222 -9.97 40.82 -7.95
C CYS A 222 -11.24 40.20 -8.58
N LEU A 223 -11.49 38.91 -8.33
CA LEU A 223 -12.78 38.34 -7.91
C LEU A 223 -12.72 36.80 -7.99
N GLN A 224 -13.46 36.15 -7.09
CA GLN A 224 -13.72 34.70 -7.04
C GLN A 224 -12.72 33.81 -6.28
N ARG A 225 -12.55 34.16 -4.99
CA ARG A 225 -11.92 33.35 -3.93
C ARG A 225 -12.57 31.97 -3.66
N ASN A 226 -13.65 31.58 -4.35
CA ASN A 226 -14.53 30.50 -3.89
C ASN A 226 -14.71 29.29 -4.81
N ASN A 227 -14.17 29.28 -6.04
CA ASN A 227 -14.40 28.19 -6.99
C ASN A 227 -13.09 27.56 -7.45
N ILE A 228 -12.53 26.66 -6.64
CA ILE A 228 -11.54 25.70 -7.13
C ILE A 228 -12.19 24.93 -8.28
N HIS A 229 -11.55 24.94 -9.46
CA HIS A 229 -12.10 24.25 -10.62
C HIS A 229 -12.45 22.79 -10.27
N PRO A 230 -13.61 22.28 -10.74
CA PRO A 230 -14.11 20.96 -10.38
C PRO A 230 -13.10 19.84 -10.67
N GLU A 231 -12.23 20.03 -11.66
CA GLU A 231 -11.13 19.13 -12.01
C GLU A 231 -10.12 18.95 -10.87
N PHE A 232 -9.70 20.01 -10.17
CA PHE A 232 -8.77 19.89 -9.04
C PHE A 232 -9.43 19.19 -7.85
N ARG A 233 -10.72 19.45 -7.58
CA ARG A 233 -11.47 18.72 -6.56
C ARG A 233 -11.58 17.23 -6.90
N ALA A 234 -11.87 16.91 -8.16
CA ALA A 234 -11.92 15.52 -8.61
C ALA A 234 -10.55 14.83 -8.48
N ILE A 235 -9.44 15.50 -8.81
CA ILE A 235 -8.08 14.96 -8.68
C ILE A 235 -7.73 14.68 -7.21
N ILE A 236 -8.00 15.63 -6.33
CA ILE A 236 -7.73 15.48 -4.90
C ILE A 236 -8.60 14.36 -4.32
N ALA A 237 -9.86 14.27 -4.74
CA ALA A 237 -10.74 13.18 -4.36
C ALA A 237 -10.21 11.81 -4.83
N MET A 238 -9.75 11.67 -6.09
CA MET A 238 -9.19 10.42 -6.59
C MET A 238 -7.89 10.01 -5.86
N ILE A 239 -7.02 10.95 -5.52
CA ILE A 239 -5.79 10.68 -4.76
C ILE A 239 -6.12 10.27 -3.31
N LEU A 240 -7.10 10.93 -2.69
CA LEU A 240 -7.59 10.54 -1.38
C LEU A 240 -8.24 9.16 -1.42
N GLU A 241 -9.09 8.90 -2.42
CA GLU A 241 -9.78 7.62 -2.58
C GLU A 241 -8.77 6.48 -2.74
N SER A 242 -7.75 6.65 -3.58
CA SER A 242 -6.70 5.65 -3.79
C SER A 242 -5.69 5.53 -2.64
N GLY A 243 -5.35 6.62 -1.97
CA GLY A 243 -4.41 6.60 -0.84
C GLY A 243 -5.04 6.12 0.47
N VAL A 244 -6.36 6.23 0.64
CA VAL A 244 -7.08 5.70 1.81
C VAL A 244 -7.27 4.18 1.72
N MET A 245 -7.20 3.58 0.52
CA MET A 245 -7.36 2.12 0.35
C MET A 245 -6.35 1.30 1.18
N TYR A 246 -5.10 1.75 1.29
CA TYR A 246 -4.08 0.99 1.99
C TYR A 246 -4.27 1.01 3.53
N PRO A 247 -4.46 2.19 4.17
CA PRO A 247 -4.81 2.26 5.58
C PRO A 247 -6.11 1.53 5.93
N THR A 248 -7.15 1.57 5.09
CA THR A 248 -8.42 0.87 5.38
C THR A 248 -8.23 -0.64 5.41
N VAL A 249 -7.49 -1.20 4.46
CA VAL A 249 -7.16 -2.63 4.44
C VAL A 249 -6.35 -3.04 5.68
N LEU A 250 -5.41 -2.20 6.13
CA LEU A 250 -4.68 -2.42 7.37
C LEU A 250 -5.59 -2.41 8.61
N VAL A 251 -6.50 -1.44 8.71
CA VAL A 251 -7.47 -1.35 9.82
C VAL A 251 -8.40 -2.56 9.83
N VAL A 252 -8.93 -2.95 8.66
CA VAL A 252 -9.77 -4.16 8.52
C VAL A 252 -8.98 -5.40 8.97
N HIS A 253 -7.71 -5.54 8.56
CA HIS A 253 -6.89 -6.66 8.99
C HIS A 253 -6.71 -6.70 10.51
N VAL A 254 -6.38 -5.57 11.14
CA VAL A 254 -6.20 -5.49 12.60
C VAL A 254 -7.52 -5.78 13.32
N ALA A 255 -8.64 -5.25 12.84
CA ALA A 255 -9.96 -5.50 13.41
C ALA A 255 -10.36 -6.98 13.33
N LEU A 256 -10.04 -7.65 12.23
CA LEU A 256 -10.31 -9.08 12.05
C LEU A 256 -9.42 -9.96 12.92
N VAL A 257 -8.14 -9.60 13.11
CA VAL A 257 -7.23 -10.30 14.02
C VAL A 257 -7.74 -10.20 15.46
N TYR A 258 -8.24 -9.03 15.87
CA TYR A 258 -8.74 -8.82 17.24
C TYR A 258 -10.07 -9.53 17.52
N ASN A 259 -10.95 -9.59 16.52
CA ASN A 259 -12.27 -10.22 16.63
C ASN A 259 -12.31 -11.66 16.09
N ALA A 260 -11.16 -12.30 15.92
CA ALA A 260 -11.07 -13.63 15.32
C ALA A 260 -11.91 -14.70 16.05
N SER A 261 -12.10 -14.55 17.36
CA SER A 261 -12.95 -15.42 18.19
C SER A 261 -14.45 -15.20 18.00
N ALA A 262 -14.88 -14.02 17.53
CA ALA A 262 -16.29 -13.66 17.33
C ALA A 262 -16.76 -13.84 15.87
N ILE A 263 -15.86 -13.69 14.90
CA ILE A 263 -16.21 -13.61 13.48
C ILE A 263 -16.21 -15.00 12.80
N GLY A 264 -15.57 -16.02 13.39
CA GLY A 264 -15.65 -17.41 12.91
C GLY A 264 -15.02 -17.68 11.54
N VAL A 265 -14.61 -16.65 10.80
CA VAL A 265 -13.93 -16.79 9.50
C VAL A 265 -12.44 -16.47 9.67
N PRO A 266 -11.55 -17.46 9.65
CA PRO A 266 -10.12 -17.23 9.76
C PRO A 266 -9.56 -16.90 8.36
N VAL A 267 -9.62 -15.66 7.90
CA VAL A 267 -8.99 -15.26 6.63
C VAL A 267 -7.64 -14.60 6.89
N ASN A 268 -6.61 -14.99 6.13
CA ASN A 268 -5.32 -14.33 6.17
C ASN A 268 -5.24 -13.21 5.11
N PHE A 269 -5.22 -11.96 5.55
CA PHE A 269 -5.12 -10.78 4.68
C PHE A 269 -3.68 -10.31 4.46
N THR A 270 -2.66 -10.97 4.99
CA THR A 270 -1.26 -10.55 4.79
C THR A 270 -0.87 -10.43 3.31
N PRO A 271 -1.18 -11.41 2.42
CA PRO A 271 -0.88 -11.28 0.98
C PRO A 271 -1.59 -10.07 0.33
N VAL A 272 -2.82 -9.81 0.77
CA VAL A 272 -3.65 -8.69 0.31
C VAL A 272 -3.02 -7.35 0.69
N ILE A 273 -2.61 -7.20 1.95
CA ILE A 273 -1.95 -5.99 2.46
C ILE A 273 -0.67 -5.69 1.67
N ILE A 274 0.13 -6.72 1.35
CA ILE A 274 1.36 -6.57 0.57
C ILE A 274 1.04 -6.03 -0.83
N LEU A 275 0.00 -6.53 -1.49
CA LEU A 275 -0.44 -6.01 -2.78
C LEU A 275 -0.90 -4.55 -2.68
N PHE A 276 -1.69 -4.20 -1.66
CA PHE A 276 -2.13 -2.81 -1.45
C PHE A 276 -0.98 -1.84 -1.17
N ALA A 277 0.11 -2.31 -0.53
CA ALA A 277 1.33 -1.53 -0.35
C ALA A 277 1.98 -1.13 -1.68
N GLY A 278 1.79 -1.92 -2.75
CA GLY A 278 2.22 -1.61 -4.11
C GLY A 278 1.17 -0.85 -4.94
N ILE A 279 -0.11 -1.23 -4.82
CA ILE A 279 -1.23 -0.63 -5.56
C ILE A 279 -1.36 0.85 -5.25
N ALA A 280 -1.38 1.24 -3.97
CA ALA A 280 -1.65 2.62 -3.57
C ALA A 280 -0.62 3.64 -4.12
N PRO A 281 0.71 3.40 -3.99
CA PRO A 281 1.69 4.28 -4.62
C PRO A 281 1.57 4.31 -6.15
N THR A 282 1.31 3.15 -6.78
CA THR A 282 1.21 3.04 -8.24
C THR A 282 -0.02 3.79 -8.78
N SER A 283 -1.17 3.72 -8.11
CA SER A 283 -2.38 4.47 -8.49
C SER A 283 -2.19 5.97 -8.34
N ILE A 284 -1.52 6.42 -7.27
CA ILE A 284 -1.21 7.85 -7.08
C ILE A 284 -0.32 8.35 -8.23
N ILE A 285 0.71 7.58 -8.61
CA ILE A 285 1.58 7.92 -9.73
C ILE A 285 0.79 7.97 -11.03
N LEU A 286 -0.02 6.95 -11.31
CA LEU A 286 -0.83 6.87 -12.51
C LEU A 286 -1.73 8.10 -12.68
N LEU A 287 -2.54 8.41 -11.66
CA LEU A 287 -3.48 9.54 -11.67
C LEU A 287 -2.77 10.85 -11.99
N THR A 288 -1.57 11.01 -11.44
CA THR A 288 -0.82 12.24 -11.63
C THR A 288 -0.17 12.36 -13.01
N ASN A 289 0.22 11.24 -13.62
CA ASN A 289 0.73 11.23 -15.00
C ASN A 289 -0.39 11.45 -16.01
N ILE A 290 -1.56 10.82 -15.81
CA ILE A 290 -2.76 11.05 -16.62
C ILE A 290 -3.13 12.53 -16.59
N LYS A 291 -3.06 13.18 -15.42
CA LYS A 291 -3.30 14.62 -15.32
C LYS A 291 -2.34 15.44 -16.18
N GLN A 292 -1.03 15.18 -16.06
CA GLN A 292 -0.03 15.92 -16.86
C GLN A 292 -0.30 15.75 -18.36
N TYR A 293 -0.78 14.58 -18.78
CA TYR A 293 -1.21 14.34 -20.14
C TYR A 293 -2.46 15.17 -20.52
N LEU A 294 -3.52 15.11 -19.71
CA LEU A 294 -4.76 15.86 -19.98
C LEU A 294 -4.53 17.37 -20.05
N TRP A 295 -3.72 17.93 -19.13
CA TRP A 295 -3.37 19.35 -19.12
C TRP A 295 -2.65 19.77 -20.40
N LYS A 296 -1.76 18.93 -20.92
CA LYS A 296 -1.02 19.21 -22.17
C LYS A 296 -1.90 19.09 -23.41
N CYS A 297 -2.95 18.27 -23.36
CA CYS A 297 -3.92 18.10 -24.44
C CYS A 297 -5.01 19.17 -24.48
N GLN A 298 -5.16 19.98 -23.42
CA GLN A 298 -6.10 21.09 -23.39
C GLN A 298 -5.51 22.26 -24.21
N PRO A 299 -6.08 22.60 -25.39
CA PRO A 299 -5.54 23.69 -26.20
C PRO A 299 -5.70 25.01 -25.43
N GLU A 300 -4.63 25.80 -25.33
CA GLU A 300 -4.58 27.15 -24.74
C GLU A 300 -5.47 28.19 -25.45
N GLY A 301 -6.53 27.80 -26.17
CA GLY A 301 -7.19 28.65 -27.15
C GLY A 301 -8.71 28.52 -27.25
N LYS A 302 -9.44 28.25 -26.16
CA LYS A 302 -10.92 28.29 -26.20
C LYS A 302 -11.62 29.07 -25.09
N SER A 303 -10.90 29.76 -24.21
CA SER A 303 -11.50 30.67 -23.23
C SER A 303 -11.41 32.16 -23.60
N LEU A 304 -10.78 32.52 -24.72
CA LEU A 304 -10.55 33.93 -25.11
C LEU A 304 -11.25 34.40 -26.40
N SER A 305 -12.03 33.56 -27.08
CA SER A 305 -12.64 33.93 -28.38
C SER A 305 -14.17 33.94 -28.41
N LEU A 306 -14.88 33.75 -27.29
CA LEU A 306 -16.35 33.85 -27.26
C LEU A 306 -16.88 35.12 -26.55
N GLN A 307 -16.00 36.07 -26.22
CA GLN A 307 -16.41 37.34 -25.61
C GLN A 307 -15.97 38.60 -26.39
N SER A 308 -15.21 38.45 -27.48
CA SER A 308 -14.85 39.58 -28.36
C SER A 308 -15.66 39.63 -29.67
N GLU A 309 -16.53 38.66 -29.94
CA GLU A 309 -17.31 38.59 -31.20
C GLU A 309 -18.75 39.12 -31.08
N SER A 310 -19.11 39.77 -29.96
CA SER A 310 -20.39 40.49 -29.81
C SER A 310 -20.26 42.00 -29.60
N MET A 311 -19.05 42.57 -29.68
CA MET A 311 -18.83 44.01 -29.65
C MET A 311 -17.91 44.42 -30.80
N GLY A 312 -18.48 44.56 -31.99
CA GLY A 312 -17.82 45.25 -33.08
C GLY A 312 -18.41 44.91 -34.44
N VAL A 313 -18.73 45.98 -35.19
CA VAL A 313 -19.13 46.03 -36.61
C VAL A 313 -20.63 45.92 -36.82
N LYS A 314 -21.38 46.84 -37.43
CA LYS A 314 -21.28 48.16 -38.11
C LYS A 314 -22.78 48.49 -38.39
N GLU A 315 -23.31 49.66 -38.64
CA GLU A 315 -22.91 51.02 -39.03
C GLU A 315 -24.14 51.90 -38.74
#